data_AF-B4WKQ8-F1
#
_entry.id   AF-B4WKQ8-F1
#
_cell.length_a   1.000
_cell.length_b   1.000
_cell.length_c   1.000
_cell.angle_alpha   90.00
_cell.angle_beta   90.00
_cell.angle_gamma   90.00
#
_symmetry.space_group_name_H-M   'P 1'
#
loop_
_entity.id
_entity.type
_entity.pdbx_description
1 polymer ?
#
loop_
_entity_poly.entity_id
_entity_poly.type
_entity_poly.pdbx_seq_one_letter_code
_entity_poly.pdbx_strand_id
1 'polypeptide(L)' 'MYRTFQKSACTLAIALSISTISSCSATPETAEDWQQQGIIQTQRGNLDQALESFDQAVLLEADNATTLVNRGASARRAR' A
#
# COMPACT_ATOMS: atom_id res chain seq x y z
N MET A 1 -21.17 -2.08 46.42
CA MET A 1 -21.77 -2.27 45.09
C MET A 1 -20.93 -1.66 43.93
N TYR A 2 -19.61 -1.46 44.09
CA TYR A 2 -18.77 -0.81 43.04
C TYR A 2 -17.77 -1.79 42.38
N ARG A 3 -17.58 -2.98 42.97
CA ARG A 3 -16.53 -3.94 42.61
C ARG A 3 -16.88 -4.84 41.41
N THR A 4 -18.17 -4.93 41.06
CA THR A 4 -18.66 -5.64 39.86
C THR A 4 -18.63 -4.74 38.62
N PHE A 5 -18.87 -3.44 38.76
CA PHE A 5 -18.79 -2.46 37.67
C PHE A 5 -17.36 -2.27 37.14
N GLN A 6 -16.36 -2.30 38.01
CA GLN A 6 -14.96 -2.11 37.60
C GLN A 6 -14.36 -3.34 36.90
N LYS A 7 -14.83 -4.55 37.20
CA LYS A 7 -14.39 -5.78 36.53
C LYS A 7 -14.95 -5.88 35.11
N SER A 8 -16.22 -5.51 34.90
CA SER A 8 -16.86 -5.49 33.58
C SER A 8 -16.26 -4.46 32.62
N ALA A 9 -15.78 -3.32 33.14
CA ALA A 9 -15.08 -2.32 32.34
C ALA A 9 -13.71 -2.80 31.85
N CYS A 10 -12.93 -3.51 32.68
CA CYS A 10 -11.62 -4.03 32.28
C CYS A 10 -11.70 -5.19 31.28
N THR A 11 -12.71 -6.06 31.36
CA THR A 11 -12.83 -7.19 30.41
C THR A 11 -13.19 -6.75 28.99
N LEU A 12 -13.93 -5.64 28.83
CA LEU A 12 -14.26 -5.07 27.52
C LEU A 12 -13.04 -4.39 26.87
N ALA A 13 -12.13 -3.80 27.66
CA ALA A 13 -10.91 -3.16 27.17
C ALA A 13 -9.87 -4.17 26.62
N ILE A 14 -9.84 -5.40 27.18
CA ILE A 14 -8.95 -6.47 26.72
C ILE A 14 -9.47 -7.07 25.39
N ALA A 15 -10.79 -7.16 25.20
CA ALA A 15 -11.38 -7.67 23.95
C ALA A 15 -11.14 -6.75 22.74
N LEU A 16 -11.17 -5.43 22.94
CA LEU A 16 -10.91 -4.44 21.89
C LEU A 16 -9.44 -4.37 21.46
N SER A 17 -8.51 -4.72 22.34
CA SER A 17 -7.07 -4.72 22.03
C SER A 17 -6.60 -6.00 21.34
N ILE A 18 -7.26 -7.14 21.56
CA ILE A 18 -6.95 -8.38 20.83
C ILE A 18 -7.36 -8.28 19.35
N SER A 19 -8.43 -7.54 19.03
CA SER A 19 -8.86 -7.35 17.63
C SER A 19 -7.99 -6.36 16.84
N THR A 20 -7.30 -5.41 17.48
CA THR A 20 -6.46 -4.43 16.79
C THR A 20 -5.05 -4.92 16.47
N ILE A 21 -4.63 -6.09 16.98
CA ILE A 21 -3.33 -6.69 16.64
C ILE A 21 -3.44 -7.51 15.33
N SER A 22 -4.66 -7.75 14.84
CA SER A 22 -4.87 -8.43 13.57
C SER A 22 -4.66 -7.47 12.40
N SER A 23 -3.63 -7.77 11.60
CA SER A 23 -3.40 -7.25 10.24
C SER A 23 -2.94 -5.80 10.11
N CYS A 24 -1.67 -5.55 10.41
CA CYS A 24 -0.90 -4.66 9.54
C CYS A 24 0.51 -5.20 9.38
N SER A 25 0.61 -6.31 8.62
CA SER A 25 1.86 -6.67 7.95
C SER A 25 1.91 -5.97 6.58
N ALA A 26 1.39 -4.74 6.48
CA ALA A 26 1.73 -3.87 5.36
C ALA A 26 3.18 -3.47 5.60
N THR A 27 4.10 -4.21 4.98
CA THR A 27 5.36 -3.59 4.59
C THR A 27 4.97 -2.27 3.92
N PRO A 28 5.51 -1.12 4.38
CA PRO A 28 5.22 0.13 3.70
C PRO A 28 5.55 -0.09 2.23
N GLU A 29 4.55 -0.02 1.33
CA GLU A 29 4.79 -0.21 -0.10
C GLU A 29 5.83 0.82 -0.50
N THR A 30 7.04 0.34 -0.82
CA THR A 30 8.14 1.21 -1.18
C THR A 30 7.98 1.64 -2.64
N ALA A 31 8.78 2.60 -3.09
CA ALA A 31 8.79 3.00 -4.49
C ALA A 31 9.06 1.79 -5.41
N GLU A 32 9.89 0.83 -4.97
CA GLU A 32 10.18 -0.39 -5.71
C GLU A 32 8.96 -1.31 -5.86
N ASP A 33 8.13 -1.45 -4.82
CA ASP A 33 6.91 -2.27 -4.90
C ASP A 33 5.95 -1.69 -5.95
N TRP A 34 5.71 -0.38 -5.90
CA TRP A 34 4.90 0.32 -6.90
C TRP A 34 5.50 0.23 -8.31
N GLN A 35 6.83 0.32 -8.42
CA GLN A 35 7.54 0.12 -9.69
C GLN A 35 7.30 -1.30 -10.23
N GLN A 36 7.41 -2.33 -9.39
CA GLN A 36 7.17 -3.71 -9.80
C GLN A 36 5.72 -3.93 -10.22
N GLN A 37 4.76 -3.36 -9.50
CA GLN A 37 3.34 -3.41 -9.90
C GLN A 37 3.13 -2.76 -11.26
N GLY A 38 3.70 -1.57 -11.51
CA GLY A 38 3.61 -0.91 -12.81
C GLY A 38 4.21 -1.74 -13.95
N ILE A 39 5.32 -2.43 -13.71
CA ILE A 39 5.93 -3.35 -14.68
C ILE A 39 4.98 -4.52 -14.98
N ILE A 40 4.41 -5.15 -13.95
CA ILE A 40 3.47 -6.27 -14.10
C ILE A 40 2.24 -5.83 -14.90
N GLN A 41 1.68 -4.66 -14.59
CA GLN A 41 0.52 -4.13 -15.31
C GLN A 41 0.85 -3.76 -16.76
N THR A 42 2.05 -3.24 -17.01
CA THR A 42 2.54 -2.98 -18.37
C THR A 42 2.63 -4.27 -19.18
N GLN A 43 3.12 -5.36 -18.56
CA GLN A 43 3.18 -6.68 -19.21
C GLN A 43 1.78 -7.27 -19.47
N ARG A 44 0.80 -6.95 -18.62
CA ARG A 44 -0.60 -7.35 -18.80
C ARG A 44 -1.34 -6.51 -19.86
N GLY A 45 -0.72 -5.45 -20.37
CA GLY A 45 -1.36 -4.50 -21.29
C GLY A 45 -2.28 -3.48 -20.61
N ASN A 46 -2.35 -3.49 -19.28
CA ASN A 46 -3.12 -2.54 -18.49
C ASN A 46 -2.33 -1.24 -18.31
N LEU A 47 -2.14 -0.51 -19.40
CA LEU A 47 -1.21 0.62 -19.44
C LEU A 47 -1.67 1.79 -18.55
N ASP A 48 -2.98 2.02 -18.41
CA ASP A 48 -3.52 3.06 -17.53
C ASP A 48 -3.21 2.78 -16.06
N GLN A 49 -3.43 1.54 -15.60
CA GLN A 49 -3.09 1.11 -14.25
C GLN A 49 -1.58 1.12 -14.02
N ALA A 50 -0.80 0.76 -15.04
CA ALA A 50 0.65 0.82 -14.95
C ALA A 50 1.16 2.25 -14.73
N LEU A 51 0.57 3.23 -15.41
CA LEU A 51 0.91 4.64 -15.24
C LEU A 51 0.58 5.12 -13.83
N GLU A 52 -0.57 4.72 -13.27
CA GLU A 52 -0.94 5.05 -11.89
C GLU A 52 0.03 4.46 -10.87
N SER A 53 0.43 3.18 -11.03
CA SER A 53 1.46 2.57 -10.17
C SER A 53 2.81 3.29 -10.28
N PHE A 54 3.23 3.67 -11.50
CA PHE A 54 4.47 4.44 -11.65
C PHE A 54 4.35 5.86 -11.09
N ASP A 55 3.17 6.49 -11.15
CA ASP A 55 2.94 7.79 -10.52
C ASP A 55 3.09 7.69 -8.99
N GLN A 56 2.56 6.64 -8.36
CA GLN A 56 2.79 6.39 -6.92
C GLN A 56 4.27 6.15 -6.60
N ALA A 57 4.98 5.38 -7.42
CA ALA A 57 6.41 5.18 -7.25
C ALA A 57 7.21 6.49 -7.35
N VAL A 58 6.85 7.40 -8.28
CA VAL A 58 7.49 8.72 -8.43
C VAL A 58 7.17 9.64 -7.24
N LEU A 59 5.98 9.53 -6.64
CA LEU A 59 5.63 10.30 -5.44
C LEU A 59 6.49 9.91 -4.23
N LEU A 60 6.87 8.63 -4.13
CA LEU A 60 7.73 8.11 -3.07
C LEU A 60 9.23 8.38 -3.36
N GLU A 61 9.66 8.14 -4.60
CA GLU A 61 11.02 8.38 -5.07
C GLU A 61 11.03 9.07 -6.44
N ALA A 62 11.07 10.40 -6.40
CA ALA A 62 11.05 11.20 -7.62
C ALA A 62 12.33 11.07 -8.47
N ASP A 63 13.46 10.65 -7.88
CA ASP A 63 14.76 10.51 -8.55
C ASP A 63 15.04 9.08 -9.06
N ASN A 64 14.04 8.20 -9.00
CA ASN A 64 14.20 6.85 -9.52
C ASN A 64 14.11 6.85 -11.06
N ALA A 65 15.28 6.93 -11.70
CA ALA A 65 15.41 6.92 -13.16
C ALA A 65 14.75 5.69 -13.81
N THR A 66 14.77 4.52 -13.15
CA THR A 66 14.16 3.29 -13.66
C THR A 66 12.63 3.45 -13.75
N THR A 67 12.01 3.99 -12.71
CA THR A 67 10.57 4.29 -12.67
C THR A 67 10.17 5.27 -13.77
N LEU A 68 10.93 6.35 -13.96
CA LEU A 68 10.66 7.36 -15.00
C LEU A 68 10.76 6.79 -16.42
N VAL A 69 11.77 5.94 -16.68
CA VAL A 69 11.93 5.28 -17.98
C VAL A 69 10.76 4.33 -18.24
N ASN A 70 10.38 3.51 -17.26
CA ASN A 70 9.27 2.57 -17.40
C ASN A 70 7.94 3.30 -17.62
N ARG A 71 7.68 4.37 -16.87
CA ARG A 71 6.52 5.24 -17.05
C ARG A 71 6.48 5.84 -18.46
N GLY A 72 7.61 6.34 -18.95
CA GLY A 72 7.72 6.88 -20.31
C GLY A 72 7.44 5.83 -21.38
N ALA A 73 7.94 4.61 -21.20
CA ALA A 73 7.68 3.50 -22.11
C ALA A 73 6.20 3.09 -22.11
N SER A 74 5.57 3.00 -20.95
CA SER A 74 4.14 2.69 -20.82
C SER A 74 3.27 3.80 -21.39
N ALA A 75 3.62 5.07 -21.13
CA ALA A 75 2.92 6.22 -21.69
C ALA A 75 3.03 6.29 -23.21
N ARG A 76 4.14 5.83 -23.81
CA ARG A 76 4.27 5.76 -25.27
C ARG A 76 3.43 4.65 -25.89
N ARG A 77 3.17 3.57 -25.14
CA ARG A 77 2.33 2.45 -25.59
C ARG A 77 0.84 2.73 -25.42
N ALA A 78 0.46 3.59 -24.47
CA ALA A 78 -0.92 3.96 -24.19
C ALA A 78 -1.50 5.01 -25.16
N ARG A 79 -0.63 5.63 -25.96
CA ARG A 79 -0.96 6.63 -27.00
C ARG A 79 -1.19 5.93 -28.33
#